data_AF-A0A9W6HZ60-F1
#
_entry.id   AF-A0A9W6HZ60-F1
#
_cell.length_a   1.000
_cell.length_b   1.000
_cell.length_c   1.000
_cell.angle_alpha   90.00
_cell.angle_beta   90.00
_cell.angle_gamma   90.00
#
_symmetry.space_group_name_H-M   'P 1'
#
loop_
_entity.id
_entity.type
_entity.pdbx_description
1 polymer ?
#
loop_
_entity_poly.entity_id
_entity_poly.type
_entity_poly.pdbx_seq_one_letter_code
_entity_poly.pdbx_strand_id
1 'polypeptide(L)'
;MPSVTLPERGRSHDEATVRRLALRQALGRLTARQRTFEVRDLWSGQTWKAPLTISKRDLGGEWFLRPSPDGLHLIYANWGNSRHKPYSVLVDMEKGRTTELDSGWFPVSVGDGGRPVVLAKPYDTTTRVRVTGGRPITVKEFTYGFSALGPDGRTLARIGTTFDPAARPMVQKDRTIVTIDAVDGGRERKTPIDGLPKELSPSRLGAWVSDTEVTMLAVPESPRPNLTSALYAVDVHTGRTRQLRRFDARMDNGVLPGLVQ
;
A
#
# COMPACT_ATOMS: atom_id res chain seq x y z
N MET A 1 -39.19 11.79 43.22
CA MET A 1 -37.76 11.85 42.84
C MET A 1 -37.68 12.14 41.34
N PRO A 2 -36.94 13.16 40.89
CA PRO A 2 -36.87 13.49 39.47
C PRO A 2 -36.01 12.47 38.72
N SER A 3 -36.53 11.95 37.60
CA SER A 3 -35.82 11.05 36.70
C SER A 3 -34.79 11.85 35.89
N VAL A 4 -33.52 11.55 36.08
CA VAL A 4 -32.43 12.07 35.25
C VAL A 4 -32.48 11.34 33.90
N THR A 5 -32.90 12.04 32.86
CA THR A 5 -32.76 11.60 31.47
C THR A 5 -31.28 11.70 31.10
N LEU A 6 -30.65 10.57 30.81
CA LEU A 6 -29.28 10.54 30.28
C LEU A 6 -29.25 11.22 28.90
N PRO A 7 -28.24 12.06 28.61
CA PRO A 7 -28.12 12.68 27.30
C PRO A 7 -27.84 11.62 26.24
N GLU A 8 -28.52 11.73 25.10
CA GLU A 8 -28.25 10.95 23.90
C GLU A 8 -26.75 11.04 23.58
N ARG A 9 -26.04 9.92 23.71
CA ARG A 9 -24.68 9.81 23.18
C ARG A 9 -24.79 9.98 21.67
N GLY A 10 -24.29 11.13 21.22
CA GLY A 10 -24.14 11.44 19.81
C GLY A 10 -23.49 10.28 19.05
N ARG A 11 -24.06 10.01 17.87
CA ARG A 11 -23.54 9.08 16.87
C ARG A 11 -22.09 9.44 16.53
N SER A 12 -21.14 8.87 17.26
CA SER A 12 -19.72 8.95 16.94
C SER A 12 -19.35 7.77 16.04
N HIS A 13 -18.92 8.11 14.82
CA HIS A 13 -18.39 7.22 13.78
C HIS A 13 -19.43 6.30 13.13
N ASP A 14 -19.81 6.70 11.92
CA ASP A 14 -20.64 5.96 10.98
C ASP A 14 -20.21 4.48 10.93
N GLU A 15 -21.15 3.61 11.25
CA GLU A 15 -20.99 2.16 11.20
C GLU A 15 -20.55 1.72 9.80
N ALA A 16 -20.88 2.49 8.74
CA ALA A 16 -20.37 2.29 7.39
C ALA A 16 -18.86 2.53 7.24
N THR A 17 -18.29 3.49 7.98
CA THR A 17 -16.84 3.75 8.02
C THR A 17 -16.11 2.64 8.75
N VAL A 18 -16.66 2.12 9.86
CA VAL A 18 -16.11 0.95 10.55
C VAL A 18 -16.29 -0.33 9.71
N ARG A 19 -17.40 -0.46 8.96
CA ARG A 19 -17.64 -1.52 7.97
C ARG A 19 -16.70 -1.45 6.75
N ARG A 20 -16.17 -0.27 6.40
CA ARG A 20 -15.12 -0.08 5.37
C ARG A 20 -13.70 -0.30 5.93
N LEU A 21 -13.45 0.08 7.18
CA LEU A 21 -12.15 -0.08 7.86
C LEU A 21 -11.89 -1.48 8.42
N ALA A 22 -12.94 -2.28 8.60
CA ALA A 22 -12.80 -3.72 8.61
C ALA A 22 -12.36 -4.10 7.20
N LEU A 23 -11.05 -3.99 6.93
CA LEU A 23 -10.40 -4.46 5.73
C LEU A 23 -11.15 -5.72 5.29
N ARG A 24 -11.82 -5.68 4.13
CA ARG A 24 -12.07 -6.90 3.39
C ARG A 24 -10.68 -7.49 3.19
N GLN A 25 -10.27 -8.35 4.12
CA GLN A 25 -8.95 -8.94 4.14
C GLN A 25 -8.93 -9.94 3.00
N ALA A 26 -8.80 -9.42 1.79
CA ALA A 26 -8.63 -10.18 0.58
C ALA A 26 -7.31 -10.95 0.70
N LEU A 27 -7.39 -12.22 1.09
CA LEU A 27 -6.26 -13.11 1.01
C LEU A 27 -6.12 -13.56 -0.44
N GLY A 28 -5.24 -12.87 -1.17
CA GLY A 28 -4.77 -13.30 -2.47
C GLY A 28 -3.98 -14.60 -2.33
N ARG A 29 -4.54 -15.73 -2.74
CA ARG A 29 -3.81 -17.01 -2.79
C ARG A 29 -3.54 -17.40 -4.24
N LEU A 30 -2.28 -17.69 -4.55
CA LEU A 30 -1.92 -18.42 -5.76
C LEU A 30 -2.25 -19.89 -5.55
N THR A 31 -3.21 -20.43 -6.30
CA THR A 31 -3.50 -21.86 -6.26
C THR A 31 -2.62 -22.59 -7.28
N ALA A 32 -1.63 -23.37 -6.82
CA ALA A 32 -0.64 -24.03 -7.69
C ALA A 32 -1.26 -24.93 -8.77
N ARG A 33 -2.45 -25.49 -8.52
CA ARG A 33 -3.21 -26.28 -9.49
C ARG A 33 -3.93 -25.44 -10.54
N GLN A 34 -4.47 -24.27 -10.17
CA GLN A 34 -5.30 -23.46 -11.08
C GLN A 34 -4.54 -22.28 -11.71
N ARG A 35 -3.32 -22.01 -11.25
CA ARG A 35 -2.42 -20.96 -11.77
C ARG A 35 -3.11 -19.60 -11.90
N THR A 36 -3.85 -19.23 -10.87
CA THR A 36 -4.65 -18.01 -10.81
C THR A 36 -4.70 -17.49 -9.38
N PHE A 37 -5.21 -16.29 -9.20
CA PHE A 37 -5.42 -15.68 -7.90
C PHE A 37 -6.86 -15.85 -7.46
N GLU A 38 -7.04 -16.21 -6.20
CA GLU A 38 -8.33 -16.15 -5.53
C GLU A 38 -8.28 -15.04 -4.48
N VAL A 39 -9.34 -14.25 -4.41
CA VAL A 39 -9.57 -13.27 -3.35
C VAL A 39 -10.74 -13.75 -2.54
N ARG A 40 -10.57 -13.86 -1.22
CA ARG A 40 -11.65 -14.20 -0.30
C ARG A 40 -12.01 -13.01 0.57
N ASP A 41 -13.27 -12.61 0.58
CA ASP A 41 -13.83 -11.71 1.58
C ASP A 41 -14.00 -12.50 2.89
N LEU A 42 -13.30 -12.07 3.94
CA LEU A 42 -13.34 -12.77 5.24
C LEU A 42 -14.66 -12.56 5.97
N TRP A 43 -15.42 -11.51 5.65
CA TRP A 43 -16.70 -11.24 6.30
C TRP A 43 -17.81 -12.12 5.70
N SER A 44 -18.02 -12.01 4.39
CA SER A 44 -19.06 -12.79 3.70
C SER A 44 -18.64 -14.24 3.44
N GLY A 45 -17.35 -14.54 3.48
CA GLY A 45 -16.78 -15.81 3.02
C GLY A 45 -16.76 -15.96 1.50
N GLN A 46 -17.26 -14.97 0.75
CA GLN A 46 -17.29 -14.99 -0.71
C GLN A 46 -15.87 -15.05 -1.28
N THR A 47 -15.69 -15.88 -2.32
CA THR A 47 -14.42 -16.00 -3.03
C THR A 47 -14.62 -15.60 -4.49
N TRP A 48 -13.75 -14.73 -4.98
CA TRP A 48 -13.64 -14.40 -6.39
C TRP A 48 -12.37 -15.01 -6.96
N LYS A 49 -12.44 -15.36 -8.24
CA LYS A 49 -11.34 -15.92 -9.00
C LYS A 49 -10.90 -14.93 -10.07
N ALA A 50 -9.60 -14.68 -10.17
CA ALA A 50 -9.06 -13.82 -11.20
C ALA A 50 -9.37 -14.39 -12.60
N PRO A 51 -9.90 -13.60 -13.53
CA PRO A 51 -10.00 -13.93 -14.95
C PRO A 51 -8.62 -13.89 -15.65
N LEU A 52 -7.59 -14.40 -14.97
CA LEU A 52 -6.21 -14.43 -15.43
C LEU A 52 -5.63 -15.81 -15.14
N THR A 53 -4.96 -16.39 -16.12
CA THR A 53 -4.12 -17.58 -15.94
C THR A 53 -2.66 -17.17 -16.05
N ILE A 54 -1.89 -17.48 -15.02
CA ILE A 54 -0.49 -17.13 -14.89
C ILE A 54 0.34 -18.32 -15.35
N SER A 55 1.29 -18.12 -16.25
CA SER A 55 2.14 -19.24 -16.64
C SER A 55 3.08 -19.61 -15.49
N LYS A 56 3.51 -20.88 -15.40
CA LYS A 56 4.57 -21.27 -14.45
C LYS A 56 5.85 -20.44 -14.63
N ARG A 57 6.09 -19.97 -15.86
CA ARG A 57 7.25 -19.14 -16.20
C ARG A 57 7.14 -17.75 -15.59
N ASP A 58 5.94 -17.16 -15.56
CA ASP A 58 5.69 -15.86 -14.95
C ASP A 58 5.95 -15.89 -13.43
N LEU A 59 5.68 -17.04 -12.79
CA LEU A 59 5.95 -17.26 -11.37
C LEU A 59 7.44 -17.42 -11.03
N GLY A 60 8.30 -17.60 -12.04
CA GLY A 60 9.74 -17.77 -11.85
C GLY A 60 10.52 -16.45 -11.74
N GLY A 61 9.87 -15.31 -12.00
CA GLY A 61 10.47 -13.98 -11.87
C GLY A 61 9.94 -13.21 -10.65
N GLU A 62 10.35 -11.94 -10.55
CA GLU A 62 9.77 -10.98 -9.60
C GLU A 62 8.37 -10.55 -10.07
N TRP A 63 7.39 -10.75 -9.20
CA TRP A 63 5.99 -10.39 -9.45
C TRP A 63 5.38 -9.69 -8.23
N PHE A 64 4.37 -8.86 -8.49
CA PHE A 64 3.71 -8.04 -7.48
C PHE A 64 2.20 -8.20 -7.55
N LEU A 65 1.56 -8.06 -6.39
CA LEU A 65 0.11 -8.06 -6.23
C LEU A 65 -0.32 -6.84 -5.43
N ARG A 66 -1.15 -5.99 -6.05
CA ARG A 66 -1.68 -4.78 -5.43
C ARG A 66 -3.20 -4.84 -5.41
N PRO A 67 -3.83 -5.35 -4.33
CA PRO A 67 -5.28 -5.30 -4.21
C PRO A 67 -5.73 -3.85 -4.00
N SER A 68 -6.90 -3.53 -4.55
CA SER A 68 -7.67 -2.34 -4.19
C SER A 68 -8.27 -2.49 -2.79
N PRO A 69 -8.64 -1.38 -2.11
CA PRO A 69 -9.28 -1.44 -0.81
C PRO A 69 -10.60 -2.23 -0.80
N ASP A 70 -11.41 -2.14 -1.87
CA ASP A 70 -12.66 -2.91 -2.02
C ASP A 70 -12.47 -4.43 -2.22
N GLY A 71 -11.24 -4.87 -2.54
CA GLY A 71 -10.86 -6.26 -2.78
C GLY A 71 -11.36 -6.86 -4.11
N LEU A 72 -12.10 -6.10 -4.91
CA LEU A 72 -12.67 -6.54 -6.19
C LEU A 72 -11.78 -6.19 -7.37
N HIS A 73 -10.77 -5.36 -7.16
CA HIS A 73 -9.75 -5.05 -8.17
C HIS A 73 -8.36 -5.42 -7.67
N LEU A 74 -7.52 -5.90 -8.58
CA LEU A 74 -6.17 -6.36 -8.27
C LEU A 74 -5.24 -6.00 -9.42
N ILE A 75 -4.08 -5.41 -9.14
CA ILE A 75 -3.01 -5.35 -10.13
C ILE A 75 -2.10 -6.57 -9.96
N TYR A 76 -1.88 -7.29 -11.06
CA TYR A 76 -0.79 -8.24 -11.20
C TYR A 76 0.32 -7.64 -12.06
N ALA A 77 1.56 -7.69 -11.59
CA ALA A 77 2.71 -7.19 -12.34
C ALA A 77 3.80 -8.26 -12.43
N ASN A 78 4.38 -8.43 -13.61
CA ASN A 78 5.55 -9.27 -13.83
C ASN A 78 6.73 -8.40 -14.28
N TRP A 79 7.78 -8.36 -13.47
CA TRP A 79 8.92 -7.46 -13.67
C TRP A 79 10.29 -8.15 -13.66
N GLY A 80 10.39 -9.39 -13.15
CA GLY A 80 11.69 -10.04 -12.95
C GLY A 80 12.00 -11.22 -13.86
N ASN A 81 11.59 -11.21 -15.13
CA ASN A 81 12.03 -12.20 -16.11
C ASN A 81 12.77 -11.54 -17.28
N SER A 82 14.11 -11.63 -17.30
CA SER A 82 14.98 -11.00 -18.29
C SER A 82 14.73 -11.43 -19.74
N ARG A 83 13.95 -12.50 -19.97
CA ARG A 83 13.62 -13.00 -21.31
C ARG A 83 12.35 -12.39 -21.90
N HIS A 84 11.59 -11.61 -21.13
CA HIS A 84 10.33 -11.02 -21.56
C HIS A 84 10.20 -9.57 -21.09
N LYS A 85 9.42 -8.79 -21.84
CA LYS A 85 9.14 -7.40 -21.48
C LYS A 85 8.27 -7.38 -20.22
N PRO A 86 8.60 -6.56 -19.21
CA PRO A 86 7.73 -6.36 -18.06
C PRO A 86 6.32 -5.96 -18.47
N TYR A 87 5.32 -6.52 -17.81
CA TYR A 87 3.91 -6.21 -18.05
C TYR A 87 3.16 -6.11 -16.74
N SER A 88 2.03 -5.40 -16.78
CA SER A 88 1.14 -5.26 -15.64
C SER A 88 -0.30 -5.26 -16.13
N VAL A 89 -1.19 -5.91 -15.39
CA VAL A 89 -2.61 -6.02 -15.73
C VAL A 89 -3.45 -5.64 -14.52
N LEU A 90 -4.44 -4.79 -14.75
CA LEU A 90 -5.54 -4.56 -13.83
C LEU A 90 -6.57 -5.67 -14.03
N VAL A 91 -6.90 -6.35 -12.95
CA VAL A 91 -7.90 -7.42 -12.89
C VAL A 91 -9.14 -6.87 -12.22
N ASP A 92 -10.27 -6.95 -12.91
CA ASP A 92 -11.60 -6.60 -12.41
C ASP A 92 -12.34 -7.92 -12.15
N MET A 93 -12.38 -8.30 -10.86
CA MET A 93 -12.93 -9.58 -10.40
C MET A 93 -14.45 -9.62 -10.54
N GLU A 94 -15.11 -8.47 -10.38
CA GLU A 94 -16.55 -8.34 -10.47
C GLU A 94 -17.04 -8.57 -11.90
N LYS A 95 -16.36 -7.96 -12.89
CA LYS A 95 -16.74 -8.06 -14.31
C LYS A 95 -16.03 -9.19 -15.05
N GLY A 96 -15.14 -9.92 -14.39
CA GLY A 96 -14.41 -11.03 -14.99
C GLY A 96 -13.54 -10.61 -16.18
N ARG A 97 -12.91 -9.43 -16.12
CA ARG A 97 -12.06 -8.91 -17.20
C ARG A 97 -10.67 -8.47 -16.71
N THR A 98 -9.73 -8.39 -17.65
CA THR A 98 -8.41 -7.82 -17.43
C THR A 98 -8.19 -6.62 -18.35
N THR A 99 -7.32 -5.70 -17.94
CA THR A 99 -6.92 -4.53 -18.73
C THR A 99 -5.41 -4.37 -18.59
N GLU A 100 -4.70 -4.31 -19.72
CA GLU A 100 -3.27 -4.03 -19.71
C GLU A 100 -3.00 -2.60 -19.22
N LEU A 101 -2.00 -2.48 -18.36
CA LEU A 101 -1.47 -1.18 -17.91
C LEU A 101 -0.24 -0.82 -18.74
N ASP A 102 0.02 0.48 -18.85
CA ASP A 102 1.12 1.02 -19.65
C ASP A 102 2.46 0.33 -19.37
N SER A 103 2.98 -0.34 -20.40
CA SER A 103 4.23 -1.08 -20.29
C SER A 103 5.40 -0.18 -19.87
N GLY A 104 6.27 -0.69 -18.99
CA GLY A 104 7.43 0.04 -18.47
C GLY A 104 7.11 1.06 -17.36
N TRP A 105 5.88 1.07 -16.85
CA TRP A 105 5.50 1.76 -15.62
C TRP A 105 5.17 0.76 -14.51
N PHE A 106 5.83 0.89 -13.38
CA PHE A 106 5.61 0.07 -12.20
C PHE A 106 4.29 0.42 -11.52
N PRO A 107 3.38 -0.54 -11.29
CA PRO A 107 2.13 -0.25 -10.59
C PRO A 107 2.35 -0.10 -9.09
N VAL A 108 1.97 1.06 -8.57
CA VAL A 108 2.04 1.39 -7.15
C VAL A 108 0.76 0.93 -6.45
N SER A 109 -0.40 1.38 -6.91
CA SER A 109 -1.68 1.10 -6.25
C SER A 109 -2.86 1.21 -7.21
N VAL A 110 -4.00 0.67 -6.77
CA VAL A 110 -5.31 0.84 -7.42
C VAL A 110 -6.33 1.26 -6.38
N GLY A 111 -7.14 2.27 -6.70
CA GLY A 111 -8.26 2.70 -5.88
C GLY A 111 -9.50 1.80 -6.02
N ASP A 112 -10.55 2.11 -5.25
CA ASP A 112 -11.83 1.42 -5.32
C ASP A 112 -12.47 1.54 -6.72
N GLY A 113 -13.22 0.52 -7.14
CA GLY A 113 -13.78 0.46 -8.49
C GLY A 113 -12.71 0.31 -9.59
N GLY A 114 -11.48 -0.03 -9.21
CA GLY A 114 -10.36 -0.24 -10.12
C GLY A 114 -9.70 1.05 -10.60
N ARG A 115 -10.07 2.21 -10.03
CA ARG A 115 -9.56 3.52 -10.44
C ARG A 115 -9.47 4.48 -9.25
N PRO A 116 -8.53 5.44 -9.27
CA PRO A 116 -7.45 5.54 -10.25
C PRO A 116 -6.37 4.48 -10.00
N VAL A 117 -5.54 4.23 -11.00
CA VAL A 117 -4.29 3.46 -10.84
C VAL A 117 -3.12 4.44 -10.73
N VAL A 118 -2.25 4.20 -9.77
CA VAL A 118 -1.00 4.96 -9.60
C VAL A 118 0.15 4.14 -10.18
N LEU A 119 0.94 4.80 -11.01
CA LEU A 119 2.06 4.23 -11.73
C LEU A 119 3.33 5.02 -11.41
N ALA A 120 4.45 4.33 -11.22
CA ALA A 120 5.77 4.92 -11.01
C ALA A 120 6.75 4.45 -12.08
N LYS A 121 7.70 5.30 -12.43
CA LYS A 121 8.80 4.96 -13.34
C LYS A 121 10.06 5.66 -12.84
N PRO A 122 10.93 4.96 -12.11
CA PRO A 122 12.15 5.56 -11.62
C PRO A 122 13.23 5.63 -12.68
N TYR A 123 14.13 6.57 -12.45
CA TYR A 123 15.34 6.92 -13.18
C TYR A 123 16.45 7.15 -12.14
N ASP A 124 17.70 7.18 -12.55
CA ASP A 124 18.89 7.17 -11.67
C ASP A 124 18.75 7.99 -10.37
N THR A 125 18.20 9.21 -10.45
CA THR A 125 18.04 10.11 -9.29
C THR A 125 16.61 10.63 -9.08
N THR A 126 15.65 10.23 -9.92
CA THR A 126 14.28 10.76 -9.88
C THR A 126 13.26 9.68 -10.13
N THR A 127 12.01 9.93 -9.76
CA THR A 127 10.90 9.03 -10.07
C THR A 127 9.78 9.80 -10.73
N ARG A 128 9.35 9.35 -11.91
CA ARG A 128 8.11 9.84 -12.48
C ARG A 128 6.94 9.11 -11.86
N VAL A 129 5.91 9.83 -11.45
CA VAL A 129 4.68 9.25 -10.90
C VAL A 129 3.51 9.75 -11.72
N ARG A 130 2.55 8.87 -12.01
CA ARG A 130 1.35 9.21 -12.76
C ARG A 130 0.12 8.55 -12.14
N VAL A 131 -0.91 9.34 -11.91
CA VAL A 131 -2.27 8.88 -11.68
C VAL A 131 -2.96 8.70 -13.05
N THR A 132 -3.60 7.56 -13.30
CA THR A 132 -4.27 7.31 -14.60
C THR A 132 -5.27 8.41 -14.95
N GLY A 133 -5.20 8.92 -16.18
CA GLY A 133 -5.98 10.08 -16.65
C GLY A 133 -5.27 11.42 -16.45
N GLY A 134 -4.19 11.47 -15.67
CA GLY A 134 -3.36 12.66 -15.46
C GLY A 134 -2.02 12.62 -16.20
N ARG A 135 -1.31 13.76 -16.16
CA ARG A 135 0.07 13.87 -16.62
C ARG A 135 1.04 13.35 -15.55
N PRO A 136 2.18 12.75 -15.91
CA PRO A 136 3.19 12.40 -14.92
C PRO A 136 3.80 13.64 -14.23
N ILE A 137 4.04 13.52 -12.94
CA ILE A 137 4.90 14.41 -12.15
C ILE A 137 6.29 13.81 -11.96
N THR A 138 7.26 14.62 -11.52
CA THR A 138 8.62 14.16 -11.20
C THR A 138 8.90 14.37 -9.72
N VAL A 139 9.22 13.30 -9.02
CA VAL A 139 9.72 13.26 -7.65
C VAL A 139 11.24 13.25 -7.69
N LYS A 140 11.89 14.11 -6.89
CA LYS A 140 13.36 14.30 -6.86
C LYS A 140 14.09 13.23 -6.04
N GLU A 141 13.68 11.98 -6.20
CA GLU A 141 14.28 10.82 -5.52
C GLU A 141 13.99 9.55 -6.32
N PHE A 142 14.94 8.63 -6.40
CA PHE A 142 14.70 7.27 -6.88
C PHE A 142 13.93 6.49 -5.81
N THR A 143 12.71 6.02 -6.11
CA THR A 143 11.95 5.18 -5.19
C THR A 143 10.81 4.45 -5.89
N TYR A 144 10.43 3.29 -5.34
CA TYR A 144 9.17 2.61 -5.63
C TYR A 144 8.22 2.61 -4.41
N GLY A 145 8.70 3.13 -3.26
CA GLY A 145 8.07 2.99 -1.95
C GLY A 145 7.02 4.05 -1.65
N PHE A 146 5.97 4.12 -2.46
CA PHE A 146 4.83 4.99 -2.23
C PHE A 146 3.69 4.26 -1.50
N SER A 147 2.84 5.02 -0.80
CA SER A 147 1.54 4.59 -0.33
C SER A 147 0.57 4.38 -1.50
N ALA A 148 -0.64 3.89 -1.19
CA ALA A 148 -1.77 4.09 -2.08
C ALA A 148 -2.10 5.58 -2.22
N LEU A 149 -2.86 5.94 -3.25
CA LEU A 149 -3.41 7.30 -3.38
C LEU A 149 -4.39 7.59 -2.23
N GLY A 150 -4.31 8.79 -1.69
CA GLY A 150 -5.20 9.29 -0.65
C GLY A 150 -6.66 9.30 -1.08
N PRO A 151 -7.61 9.27 -0.14
CA PRO A 151 -9.04 9.39 -0.44
C PRO A 151 -9.39 10.69 -1.19
N ASP A 152 -8.55 11.72 -1.06
CA ASP A 152 -8.63 12.98 -1.80
C ASP A 152 -8.31 12.84 -3.31
N GLY A 153 -7.88 11.67 -3.77
CA GLY A 153 -7.52 11.41 -5.16
C GLY A 153 -6.26 12.15 -5.63
N ARG A 154 -5.46 12.69 -4.71
CA ARG A 154 -4.35 13.59 -5.02
C ARG A 154 -3.09 13.30 -4.22
N THR A 155 -3.21 12.92 -2.96
CA THR A 155 -2.06 12.80 -2.06
C THR A 155 -1.44 11.42 -2.15
N LEU A 156 -0.14 11.35 -2.42
CA LEU A 156 0.68 10.16 -2.16
C LEU A 156 1.56 10.42 -0.93
N ALA A 157 1.92 9.36 -0.23
CA ALA A 157 2.92 9.41 0.83
C ALA A 157 4.11 8.50 0.50
N ARG A 158 5.28 8.83 1.02
CA ARG A 158 6.47 7.97 1.05
C ARG A 158 7.21 8.14 2.37
N ILE A 159 8.06 7.17 2.72
CA ILE A 159 8.98 7.33 3.85
C ILE A 159 10.13 8.22 3.37
N GLY A 160 10.48 9.23 4.17
CA GLY A 160 11.61 10.10 3.89
C GLY A 160 12.93 9.35 4.03
N THR A 161 13.90 9.76 3.20
CA THR A 161 15.24 9.20 3.23
C THR A 161 16.29 10.31 3.26
N THR A 162 17.46 9.95 3.78
CA THR A 162 18.70 10.72 3.68
C THR A 162 19.74 9.89 2.95
N PHE A 163 20.62 10.58 2.22
CA PHE A 163 21.75 9.97 1.54
C PHE A 163 23.05 10.38 2.23
N ASP A 164 23.80 9.40 2.71
CA ASP A 164 25.14 9.58 3.28
C ASP A 164 26.11 8.58 2.60
N PRO A 165 27.08 9.06 1.79
CA PRO A 165 28.00 8.16 1.09
C PRO A 165 28.95 7.39 2.03
N ALA A 166 29.14 7.87 3.26
CA ALA A 166 29.96 7.20 4.27
C ALA A 166 29.20 6.09 5.03
N ALA A 167 27.86 6.11 4.98
CA ALA A 167 27.04 5.15 5.70
C ALA A 167 26.86 3.80 4.99
N ARG A 168 26.43 2.80 5.77
CA ARG A 168 26.07 1.46 5.31
C ARG A 168 24.75 1.04 5.97
N PRO A 169 23.60 1.05 5.26
CA PRO A 169 23.41 1.46 3.85
C PRO A 169 23.58 2.98 3.64
N MET A 170 23.93 3.38 2.40
CA MET A 170 24.10 4.80 2.04
C MET A 170 22.79 5.58 2.09
N VAL A 171 21.67 4.93 1.74
CA VAL A 171 20.33 5.50 1.88
C VAL A 171 19.75 5.02 3.21
N GLN A 172 19.43 5.98 4.07
CA GLN A 172 18.86 5.74 5.40
C GLN A 172 17.46 6.33 5.46
N LYS A 173 16.59 5.72 6.25
CA LYS A 173 15.25 6.27 6.48
C LYS A 173 15.33 7.26 7.62
N ASP A 174 14.86 8.48 7.37
CA ASP A 174 15.06 9.60 8.30
C ASP A 174 13.89 9.79 9.28
N ARG A 175 13.04 8.77 9.40
CA ARG A 175 11.82 8.76 10.24
C ARG A 175 10.90 9.93 9.96
N THR A 176 10.80 10.35 8.70
CA THR A 176 9.76 11.27 8.26
C THR A 176 8.79 10.60 7.31
N ILE A 177 7.58 11.14 7.22
CA ILE A 177 6.63 10.86 6.17
C ILE A 177 6.58 12.06 5.24
N VAL A 178 6.68 11.82 3.94
CA VAL A 178 6.66 12.84 2.91
C VAL A 178 5.35 12.71 2.14
N THR A 179 4.51 13.74 2.15
CA THR A 179 3.33 13.83 1.30
C THR A 179 3.67 14.51 -0.02
N ILE A 180 3.10 14.00 -1.12
CA ILE A 180 3.36 14.44 -2.48
C ILE A 180 2.02 14.71 -3.16
N ASP A 181 1.94 15.88 -3.79
CA ASP A 181 0.84 16.22 -4.68
C ASP A 181 0.97 15.50 -6.04
N ALA A 182 0.29 14.37 -6.20
CA ALA A 182 0.43 13.49 -7.36
C ALA A 182 -0.23 14.04 -8.64
N VAL A 183 -0.96 15.14 -8.54
CA VAL A 183 -1.72 15.72 -9.66
C VAL A 183 -1.15 17.08 -10.07
N ASP A 184 -0.59 17.84 -9.12
CA ASP A 184 -0.15 19.21 -9.35
C ASP A 184 1.30 19.43 -8.96
N GLY A 185 2.18 19.20 -9.93
CA GLY A 185 3.58 19.59 -9.87
C GLY A 185 4.45 18.83 -8.86
N GLY A 186 3.93 17.85 -8.12
CA GLY A 186 4.74 17.03 -7.22
C GLY A 186 5.27 17.77 -6.00
N ARG A 187 4.54 18.76 -5.48
CA ARG A 187 4.94 19.47 -4.26
C ARG A 187 5.08 18.50 -3.10
N GLU A 188 6.22 18.54 -2.42
CA GLU A 188 6.52 17.69 -1.28
C GLU A 188 6.39 18.45 0.04
N ARG A 189 5.88 17.78 1.07
CA ARG A 189 5.93 18.24 2.46
C ARG A 189 6.43 17.09 3.33
N LYS A 190 7.42 17.39 4.15
CA LYS A 190 8.05 16.43 5.07
C LYS A 190 7.56 16.65 6.49
N THR A 191 7.12 15.57 7.14
CA THR A 191 6.59 15.59 8.51
C THR A 191 7.35 14.55 9.35
N PRO A 192 7.98 14.92 10.47
CA PRO A 192 8.61 13.95 11.37
C PRO A 192 7.60 12.94 11.93
N ILE A 193 7.94 11.65 11.94
CA ILE A 193 7.12 10.60 12.53
C ILE A 193 7.35 10.55 14.04
N ASP A 194 6.27 10.64 14.81
CA ASP A 194 6.27 10.65 16.27
C ASP A 194 5.50 9.45 16.86
N GLY A 195 5.93 8.95 18.01
CA GLY A 195 5.33 7.81 18.70
C GLY A 195 5.79 6.42 18.21
N LEU A 196 6.67 6.35 17.21
CA LEU A 196 7.29 5.09 16.80
C LEU A 196 8.43 4.71 17.76
N PRO A 197 8.48 3.48 18.32
CA PRO A 197 9.60 3.03 19.15
C PRO A 197 10.95 3.22 18.46
N LYS A 198 12.00 3.52 19.24
CA LYS A 198 13.35 3.83 18.68
C LYS A 198 13.98 2.60 18.01
N GLU A 199 13.59 1.41 18.44
CA GLU A 199 14.09 0.13 17.96
C GLU A 199 13.43 -0.33 16.66
N LEU A 200 12.33 0.34 16.27
CA LEU A 200 11.61 0.07 15.03
C LEU A 200 11.85 1.19 14.05
N SER A 201 12.12 0.82 12.79
CA SER A 201 12.27 1.76 11.69
C SER A 201 11.13 1.62 10.70
N PRO A 202 10.64 2.74 10.14
CA PRO A 202 9.58 2.71 9.14
C PRO A 202 10.06 1.86 7.95
N SER A 203 9.18 1.07 7.35
CA SER A 203 9.56 0.10 6.32
C SER A 203 8.86 0.29 5.00
N ARG A 204 7.53 0.20 5.03
CA ARG A 204 6.66 0.27 3.86
C ARG A 204 5.39 1.00 4.24
N LEU A 205 4.83 1.74 3.29
CA LEU A 205 3.51 2.33 3.43
C LEU A 205 2.47 1.46 2.76
N GLY A 206 1.21 1.76 3.03
CA GLY A 206 0.09 1.02 2.48
C GLY A 206 -1.10 1.89 2.11
N ALA A 207 -2.29 1.35 2.33
CA ALA A 207 -3.56 2.01 2.15
C ALA A 207 -3.82 3.06 3.24
N TRP A 208 -4.71 3.99 2.94
CA TRP A 208 -5.19 4.99 3.87
C TRP A 208 -6.28 4.39 4.76
N VAL A 209 -6.17 4.60 6.07
CA VAL A 209 -7.19 4.20 7.06
C VAL A 209 -8.13 5.35 7.40
N SER A 210 -7.78 6.57 7.02
CA SER A 210 -8.65 7.75 7.05
C SER A 210 -8.18 8.75 5.99
N ASP A 211 -8.81 9.92 5.93
CA ASP A 211 -8.38 11.02 5.04
C ASP A 211 -6.98 11.56 5.37
N THR A 212 -6.46 11.28 6.58
CA THR A 212 -5.15 11.77 7.03
C THR A 212 -4.20 10.68 7.48
N GLU A 213 -4.67 9.47 7.77
CA GLU A 213 -3.85 8.38 8.28
C GLU A 213 -3.55 7.34 7.20
N VAL A 214 -2.27 7.01 7.02
CA VAL A 214 -1.81 5.91 6.16
C VAL A 214 -1.27 4.75 7.01
N THR A 215 -1.46 3.51 6.55
CA THR A 215 -0.79 2.37 7.20
C THR A 215 0.71 2.40 6.93
N MET A 216 1.48 1.99 7.94
CA MET A 216 2.92 1.85 7.88
C MET A 216 3.35 0.57 8.59
N LEU A 217 4.12 -0.25 7.89
CA LEU A 217 4.88 -1.32 8.51
C LEU A 217 6.14 -0.74 9.12
N ALA A 218 6.34 -0.96 10.41
CA ALA A 218 7.62 -0.72 11.08
C ALA A 218 8.28 -2.06 11.41
N VAL A 219 9.59 -2.15 11.17
CA VAL A 219 10.38 -3.37 11.36
C VAL A 219 11.60 -3.07 12.22
N PRO A 220 12.12 -4.05 12.96
CA PRO A 220 13.40 -3.90 13.64
C PRO A 220 14.52 -3.62 12.62
N GLU A 221 15.45 -2.72 12.93
CA GLU A 221 16.62 -2.47 12.06
C GLU A 221 17.56 -3.67 11.95
N SER A 222 17.55 -4.52 12.97
CA SER A 222 18.28 -5.79 12.98
C SER A 222 17.38 -6.86 13.58
N PRO A 223 17.43 -8.11 13.09
CA PRO A 223 16.69 -9.21 13.68
C PRO A 223 17.08 -9.36 15.16
N ARG A 224 16.13 -9.18 16.08
CA ARG A 224 16.32 -9.44 17.51
C ARG A 224 15.18 -10.31 18.02
N PRO A 225 15.43 -11.33 18.87
CA PRO A 225 14.42 -12.30 19.30
C PRO A 225 13.16 -11.68 19.91
N ASN A 226 13.31 -10.53 20.58
CA ASN A 226 12.23 -9.87 21.32
C ASN A 226 11.62 -8.67 20.58
N LEU A 227 12.12 -8.34 19.38
CA LEU A 227 11.60 -7.24 18.57
C LEU A 227 10.82 -7.80 17.39
N THR A 228 9.56 -7.40 17.35
CA THR A 228 8.59 -7.82 16.35
C THR A 228 8.21 -6.64 15.48
N SER A 229 8.01 -6.87 14.19
CA SER A 229 7.37 -5.90 13.31
C SER A 229 5.99 -5.52 13.84
N ALA A 230 5.56 -4.30 13.53
CA ALA A 230 4.23 -3.82 13.90
C ALA A 230 3.66 -2.92 12.80
N LEU A 231 2.35 -2.96 12.68
CA LEU A 231 1.57 -2.10 11.78
C LEU A 231 1.08 -0.89 12.56
N TYR A 232 1.28 0.29 12.00
CA TYR A 232 0.84 1.57 12.55
C TYR A 232 -0.07 2.28 11.56
N ALA A 233 -0.98 3.11 12.06
CA ALA A 233 -1.54 4.24 11.34
C ALA A 233 -0.64 5.46 11.62
N VAL A 234 -0.32 6.24 10.59
CA VAL A 234 0.49 7.46 10.69
C VAL A 234 -0.31 8.60 10.10
N ASP A 235 -0.62 9.60 10.92
CA ASP A 235 -1.21 10.84 10.41
C ASP A 235 -0.16 11.61 9.61
N VAL A 236 -0.41 11.85 8.32
CA VAL A 236 0.59 12.40 7.40
C VAL A 236 0.90 13.89 7.64
N HIS A 237 0.04 14.60 8.36
CA HIS A 237 0.17 16.04 8.62
C HIS A 237 0.86 16.33 9.94
N THR A 238 0.65 15.49 10.93
CA THR A 238 1.19 15.62 12.30
C THR A 238 2.31 14.63 12.59
N GLY A 239 2.39 13.54 11.84
CA GLY A 239 3.35 12.46 12.03
C GLY A 239 3.04 11.54 13.20
N ARG A 240 1.96 11.81 13.95
CA ARG A 240 1.55 10.98 15.09
C ARG A 240 1.22 9.58 14.63
N THR A 241 1.68 8.60 15.40
CA THR A 241 1.45 7.19 15.13
C THR A 241 0.51 6.56 16.15
N ARG A 242 -0.29 5.61 15.66
CA ARG A 242 -1.14 4.74 16.49
C ARG A 242 -0.92 3.30 16.06
N GLN A 243 -0.50 2.45 16.99
CA GLN A 243 -0.27 1.04 16.70
C GLN A 243 -1.60 0.35 16.39
N LEU A 244 -1.68 -0.33 15.25
CA LEU A 244 -2.84 -1.11 14.83
C LEU A 244 -2.69 -2.58 15.20
N ARG A 245 -1.49 -3.14 14.99
CA ARG A 245 -1.22 -4.57 15.20
C ARG A 245 0.25 -4.85 15.44
N ARG A 246 0.53 -5.84 16.28
CA ARG A 246 1.85 -6.44 16.47
C ARG A 246 1.90 -7.82 15.80
N PHE A 247 3.05 -8.19 15.24
CA PHE A 247 3.22 -9.48 14.56
C PHE A 247 4.14 -10.38 15.37
N ASP A 248 3.64 -11.51 15.85
CA ASP A 248 4.49 -12.50 16.52
C ASP A 248 5.51 -13.04 15.51
N ALA A 249 6.79 -13.04 15.89
CA ALA A 249 7.92 -13.10 14.98
C ALA A 249 7.85 -14.28 13.97
N ARG A 250 7.60 -13.93 12.69
CA ARG A 250 7.85 -14.63 11.40
C ARG A 250 6.76 -14.21 10.41
N MET A 251 6.93 -13.03 9.81
CA MET A 251 6.17 -12.71 8.60
C MET A 251 6.92 -13.27 7.40
N ASP A 252 6.84 -14.58 7.24
CA ASP A 252 7.31 -15.24 6.03
C ASP A 252 6.24 -15.05 4.94
N ASN A 253 6.48 -14.09 4.05
CA ASN A 253 5.85 -13.97 2.73
C ASN A 253 4.31 -13.78 2.66
N GLY A 254 3.65 -13.37 3.75
CA GLY A 254 2.21 -13.06 3.75
C GLY A 254 1.89 -11.66 3.20
N VAL A 255 0.82 -11.55 2.39
CA VAL A 255 0.23 -10.24 2.04
C VAL A 255 -0.39 -9.65 3.29
N LEU A 256 0.15 -8.54 3.76
CA LEU A 256 -0.48 -7.79 4.84
C LEU A 256 -1.58 -6.92 4.26
N PRO A 257 -2.85 -7.15 4.64
CA PRO A 257 -3.94 -6.39 4.09
C PRO A 257 -3.76 -4.92 4.48
N GLY A 258 -3.92 -4.05 3.49
CA GLY A 258 -3.67 -2.62 3.62
C GLY A 258 -2.20 -2.20 3.50
N LEU A 259 -1.25 -3.08 3.17
CA LEU A 259 0.09 -2.67 2.72
C LEU A 259 0.22 -2.74 1.20
N VAL A 260 1.01 -1.83 0.65
CA VAL A 260 1.39 -1.81 -0.75
C VAL A 260 2.64 -2.69 -0.84
N GLN A 261 2.48 -3.96 -1.23
CA GLN A 261 3.58 -4.96 -1.38
C GLN A 261 4.19 -5.05 -2.78
#